data_AF-A0A225V7C7-F1
#
_entry.id   AF-A0A225V7C7-F1
#
_cell.length_a   1.000
_cell.length_b   1.000
_cell.length_c   1.000
_cell.angle_alpha   90.00
_cell.angle_beta   90.00
_cell.angle_gamma   90.00
#
_symmetry.space_group_name_H-M   'P 1'
#
loop_
_entity.id
_entity.type
_entity.pdbx_description
1 polymer ?
#
loop_
_entity_poly.entity_id
_entity_poly.type
_entity_poly.pdbx_seq_one_letter_code
_entity_poly.pdbx_strand_id
1 'polypeptide(L)'
;FPDIHTRLDGLTRIGTNAVMAKTITTITITEKALLAAFPHLVDGSRNGDGRRKQILDKLLDQHIVMRGAVRFDWDKTHHHVVKLNTQMDMLPPILQLVGSLEILL
;
A
#
# COMPACT_ATOMS: atom_id res chain seq x y z
N PHE A 1 0.39 -9.46 11.16
CA PHE A 1 1.05 -8.18 10.86
C PHE A 1 0.46 -7.11 11.76
N PRO A 2 1.07 -6.82 12.91
CA PRO A 2 0.50 -5.88 13.89
C PRO A 2 0.29 -4.47 13.30
N ASP A 3 1.12 -4.08 12.33
CA ASP A 3 1.07 -2.76 11.69
C ASP A 3 0.15 -2.68 10.47
N ILE A 4 -0.63 -3.73 10.19
CA ILE A 4 -1.54 -3.79 9.03
C ILE A 4 -2.92 -4.23 9.50
N HIS A 5 -3.91 -3.35 9.36
CA HIS A 5 -5.31 -3.65 9.61
C HIS A 5 -6.10 -3.53 8.30
N THR A 6 -6.70 -4.62 7.85
CA THR A 6 -7.55 -4.64 6.65
C THR A 6 -8.98 -4.97 7.04
N ARG A 7 -9.93 -4.16 6.58
CA ARG A 7 -11.36 -4.44 6.68
C ARG A 7 -11.98 -4.60 5.29
N LEU A 8 -12.96 -5.48 5.21
CA LEU A 8 -13.82 -5.60 4.03
C LEU A 8 -14.76 -4.37 3.98
N ASP A 9 -14.80 -3.72 2.84
CA ASP A 9 -15.71 -2.59 2.57
C ASP A 9 -16.89 -3.03 1.69
N GLY A 10 -16.68 -4.02 0.84
CA GLY A 10 -17.75 -4.62 0.05
C GLY A 10 -17.29 -5.84 -0.71
N LEU A 11 -18.24 -6.68 -1.10
CA LEU A 11 -17.99 -7.87 -1.90
C LEU A 11 -18.86 -7.84 -3.15
N THR A 12 -18.29 -8.18 -4.30
CA THR A 12 -19.02 -8.17 -5.57
C THR A 12 -18.57 -9.35 -6.41
N ARG A 13 -19.53 -10.14 -6.90
CA ARG A 13 -19.23 -11.22 -7.84
C ARG A 13 -18.85 -10.62 -9.20
N ILE A 14 -17.77 -11.10 -9.79
CA ILE A 14 -17.36 -10.73 -11.14
C ILE A 14 -17.46 -11.96 -12.04
N GLY A 15 -18.44 -11.95 -12.94
CA GLY A 15 -18.73 -13.09 -13.80
C GLY A 15 -19.06 -14.34 -13.00
N THR A 16 -18.63 -15.49 -13.51
CA THR A 16 -18.98 -16.80 -12.95
C THR A 16 -17.96 -17.30 -11.94
N ASN A 17 -16.68 -16.98 -12.12
CA ASN A 17 -15.54 -17.63 -11.46
C ASN A 17 -14.66 -16.63 -10.70
N ALA A 18 -15.14 -15.42 -10.43
CA ALA A 18 -14.37 -14.45 -9.66
C ALA A 18 -15.22 -13.67 -8.67
N VAL A 19 -14.58 -13.23 -7.60
CA VAL A 19 -15.13 -12.34 -6.59
C VAL A 19 -14.14 -11.20 -6.36
N MET A 20 -14.65 -9.98 -6.28
CA MET A 20 -13.90 -8.78 -5.93
C MET A 20 -14.30 -8.32 -4.54
N ALA A 21 -13.33 -8.26 -3.65
CA ALA A 21 -13.47 -7.64 -2.33
C ALA A 21 -12.90 -6.23 -2.40
N LYS A 22 -13.71 -5.21 -2.14
CA LYS A 22 -13.21 -3.87 -1.84
C LYS A 22 -12.73 -3.85 -0.40
N THR A 23 -11.56 -3.30 -0.17
CA THR A 23 -10.93 -3.27 1.16
C THR A 23 -10.60 -1.84 1.56
N ILE A 24 -10.60 -1.61 2.87
CA ILE A 24 -9.98 -0.45 3.46
C ILE A 24 -8.87 -0.97 4.37
N THR A 25 -7.65 -0.51 4.12
CA THR A 25 -6.47 -0.99 4.81
C THR A 25 -5.75 0.16 5.47
N THR A 26 -5.48 0.02 6.76
CA THR A 26 -4.64 0.93 7.53
C THR A 26 -3.27 0.28 7.68
N ILE A 27 -2.21 1.00 7.33
CA ILE A 27 -0.84 0.56 7.57
C ILE A 27 -0.03 1.63 8.30
N THR A 28 0.95 1.20 9.08
CA THR A 28 2.03 2.07 9.53
C THR A 28 3.15 2.06 8.49
N ILE A 29 3.61 3.23 8.07
CA ILE A 29 4.78 3.35 7.20
C ILE A 29 6.03 3.13 8.06
N THR A 30 6.59 1.92 7.96
CA THR A 30 7.82 1.54 8.67
C THR A 30 9.06 1.90 7.85
N GLU A 31 10.22 1.98 8.50
CA GLU A 31 11.51 2.13 7.82
C GLU A 31 11.73 1.04 6.75
N LYS A 32 11.33 -0.20 7.03
CA LYS A 32 11.40 -1.31 6.06
C LYS A 32 10.53 -1.06 4.83
N ALA A 33 9.35 -0.48 5.00
CA ALA A 33 8.47 -0.12 3.89
C ALA A 33 9.08 1.01 3.05
N LEU A 34 9.69 2.01 3.70
CA LEU A 34 10.40 3.09 3.02
C LEU A 34 11.62 2.59 2.26
N LEU A 35 12.41 1.70 2.84
CA LEU A 35 13.57 1.08 2.17
C LEU A 35 13.15 0.28 0.93
N ALA A 36 11.99 -0.39 0.99
CA ALA A 36 11.47 -1.17 -0.14
C ALA A 36 10.90 -0.28 -1.26
N ALA A 37 10.21 0.81 -0.94
CA ALA A 37 9.53 1.67 -1.91
C ALA A 37 10.41 2.82 -2.44
N PHE A 38 11.24 3.39 -1.56
CA PHE A 38 12.05 4.59 -1.79
C PHE A 38 13.44 4.42 -1.16
N PRO A 39 14.27 3.46 -1.63
CA PRO A 39 15.57 3.16 -1.02
C PRO A 39 16.48 4.39 -0.97
N HIS A 40 16.38 5.29 -1.95
CA HIS A 40 17.14 6.55 -2.01
C HIS A 40 16.76 7.57 -0.93
N LEU A 41 15.62 7.41 -0.24
CA LEU A 41 15.26 8.23 0.92
C LEU A 41 15.89 7.73 2.22
N VAL A 42 16.27 6.45 2.26
CA VAL A 42 16.89 5.80 3.43
C VAL A 42 18.42 5.76 3.29
N ASP A 43 18.94 5.76 2.06
CA ASP A 43 20.38 5.65 1.81
C ASP A 43 21.18 6.89 2.28
N GLY A 44 22.22 6.65 3.08
CA GLY A 44 23.01 7.64 3.82
C GLY A 44 24.07 8.38 3.00
N SER A 45 23.95 8.42 1.66
CA SER A 45 24.93 9.08 0.80
C SER A 45 24.76 10.62 0.86
N ARG A 46 25.83 11.25 1.36
CA ARG A 46 25.97 12.55 2.08
C ARG A 46 25.67 13.85 1.34
N ASN A 47 24.97 13.86 0.21
CA ASN A 47 24.89 15.08 -0.63
C ASN A 47 23.52 15.78 -0.66
N GLY A 48 22.56 15.42 0.21
CA GLY A 48 21.21 16.03 0.22
C GLY A 48 20.42 15.93 1.53
N ASP A 49 21.10 15.85 2.68
CA ASP A 49 20.54 15.37 3.96
C ASP A 49 19.27 16.08 4.46
N GLY A 50 19.18 17.41 4.35
CA GLY A 50 18.10 18.17 4.99
C GLY A 50 16.71 17.86 4.44
N ARG A 51 16.56 17.88 3.10
CA ARG A 51 15.28 17.62 2.44
C ARG A 51 14.87 16.15 2.54
N ARG A 52 15.82 15.23 2.34
CA ARG A 52 15.59 13.79 2.45
C ARG A 52 15.12 13.41 3.86
N LYS A 53 15.83 13.90 4.89
CA LYS A 53 15.44 13.70 6.28
C LYS A 53 14.05 14.26 6.57
N GLN A 54 13.73 15.46 6.08
CA GLN A 54 12.39 16.03 6.25
C GLN A 54 11.28 15.16 5.63
N ILE A 55 11.55 14.52 4.49
CA ILE A 55 10.59 13.61 3.86
C ILE A 55 10.46 12.32 4.67
N LEU A 56 11.59 11.76 5.11
CA LEU A 56 11.60 10.57 5.95
C LEU A 56 10.84 10.81 7.26
N ASP A 57 11.08 11.94 7.92
CA ASP A 57 10.38 12.36 9.15
C ASP A 57 8.87 12.55 8.92
N LYS A 58 8.46 12.95 7.71
CA LYS A 58 7.04 13.09 7.33
C LYS A 58 6.35 11.76 7.04
N LEU A 59 7.10 10.72 6.67
CA LEU A 59 6.54 9.45 6.25
C LEU A 59 6.65 8.40 7.34
N LEU A 60 7.77 8.33 8.06
CA LEU A 60 8.05 7.33 9.06
C LEU A 60 7.01 7.38 10.18
N ASP A 61 6.57 6.20 10.61
CA ASP A 61 5.58 5.96 11.66
C ASP A 61 4.19 6.58 11.39
N GLN A 62 3.95 7.09 10.18
CA GLN A 62 2.62 7.57 9.81
C GLN A 62 1.66 6.41 9.57
N HIS A 63 0.45 6.57 10.09
CA HIS A 63 -0.66 5.68 9.80
C HIS A 63 -1.42 6.20 8.58
N ILE A 64 -1.42 5.42 7.50
CA ILE A 64 -2.17 5.75 6.30
C ILE A 64 -3.35 4.81 6.09
N VAL A 65 -4.46 5.37 5.65
CA VAL A 65 -5.66 4.63 5.26
C VAL A 65 -5.74 4.60 3.74
N MET A 66 -5.85 3.40 3.19
CA MET A 66 -5.81 3.12 1.76
C MET A 66 -7.06 2.37 1.35
N ARG A 67 -7.59 2.69 0.16
CA ARG A 67 -8.63 1.89 -0.48
C ARG A 67 -7.98 0.86 -1.39
N GLY A 68 -8.54 -0.33 -1.40
CA GLY A 68 -8.01 -1.44 -2.17
C GLY A 68 -9.09 -2.32 -2.76
N ALA A 69 -8.63 -3.25 -3.57
CA ALA A 69 -9.43 -4.30 -4.15
C ALA A 69 -8.63 -5.60 -4.19
N VAL A 70 -9.26 -6.70 -3.81
CA VAL A 70 -8.70 -8.05 -3.89
C VAL A 70 -9.61 -8.88 -4.77
N ARG A 71 -9.07 -9.35 -5.90
CA ARG A 71 -9.74 -10.29 -6.79
C ARG A 71 -9.34 -11.71 -6.44
N PHE A 72 -10.34 -12.54 -6.18
CA PHE A 72 -10.22 -13.98 -6.01
C PHE A 72 -10.76 -14.64 -7.27
N ASP A 73 -9.91 -15.34 -8.02
CA ASP A 73 -10.36 -16.22 -9.10
C ASP A 73 -10.51 -17.65 -8.54
N TRP A 74 -11.59 -18.30 -8.93
CA TRP A 74 -12.06 -19.56 -8.37
C TRP A 74 -12.10 -20.65 -9.44
N ASP A 75 -11.51 -21.80 -9.15
CA ASP A 75 -11.74 -23.02 -9.92
C ASP A 75 -13.04 -23.66 -9.48
N LYS A 76 -14.02 -23.68 -10.39
CA LYS A 76 -15.33 -24.28 -10.12
C LYS A 76 -15.30 -25.80 -10.09
N THR A 77 -14.38 -26.43 -10.80
CA THR A 77 -14.28 -27.89 -10.90
C THR A 77 -13.76 -28.48 -9.59
N HIS A 78 -12.77 -27.81 -9.00
CA HIS A 78 -12.08 -28.30 -7.80
C HIS A 78 -12.37 -27.45 -6.55
N HIS A 79 -13.35 -26.54 -6.63
CA HIS A 79 -13.87 -25.72 -5.53
C HIS A 79 -12.80 -25.01 -4.66
N HIS A 80 -11.82 -24.35 -5.28
CA HIS A 80 -10.81 -23.59 -4.55
C HIS A 80 -10.38 -22.29 -5.27
N VAL A 81 -9.75 -21.38 -4.52
CA VAL A 81 -9.13 -20.16 -5.09
C VAL A 81 -7.87 -20.56 -5.84
N VAL A 82 -7.77 -20.19 -7.12
CA VAL A 82 -6.58 -20.44 -7.95
C VAL A 82 -5.71 -19.20 -8.15
N LYS A 83 -6.26 -18.01 -7.92
CA LYS A 83 -5.51 -16.76 -8.04
C LYS A 83 -6.02 -15.70 -7.08
N LEU A 84 -5.07 -14.98 -6.51
CA LEU A 84 -5.30 -13.77 -5.74
C LEU A 84 -4.59 -12.60 -6.46
N ASN A 85 -5.33 -11.54 -6.77
CA ASN A 85 -4.75 -10.31 -7.28
C ASN A 85 -5.17 -9.13 -6.40
N THR A 86 -4.21 -8.45 -5.79
CA THR A 86 -4.46 -7.35 -4.87
C THR A 86 -3.97 -6.05 -5.48
N GLN A 87 -4.80 -5.02 -5.40
CA GLN A 87 -4.44 -3.66 -5.77
C GLN A 87 -4.79 -2.72 -4.62
N MET A 88 -3.86 -1.81 -4.30
CA MET A 88 -4.05 -0.77 -3.29
C MET A 88 -3.70 0.57 -3.90
N ASP A 89 -4.51 1.58 -3.62
CA ASP A 89 -4.19 2.95 -4.00
C ASP A 89 -3.48 3.67 -2.85
N MET A 90 -2.14 3.73 -2.95
CA MET A 90 -1.28 4.33 -1.93
C MET A 90 -0.95 5.80 -2.24
N LEU A 91 -1.23 6.28 -3.45
CA LEU A 91 -0.83 7.62 -3.86
C LEU A 91 -1.56 8.74 -3.09
N PRO A 92 -2.90 8.72 -2.93
CA PRO A 92 -3.59 9.77 -2.20
C PRO A 92 -3.08 9.97 -0.77
N PRO A 93 -2.93 8.94 0.09
CA PRO A 93 -2.44 9.17 1.44
C PRO A 93 -0.96 9.57 1.48
N ILE A 94 -0.11 9.09 0.56
CA ILE A 94 1.29 9.53 0.50
C ILE A 94 1.35 11.01 0.10
N LEU A 95 0.58 11.43 -0.90
CA LEU A 95 0.50 12.83 -1.33
C LEU A 95 0.01 13.75 -0.22
N GLN A 96 -0.91 13.30 0.64
CA GLN A 96 -1.34 14.06 1.82
C GLN A 96 -0.20 14.33 2.81
N LEU A 97 0.77 13.43 2.92
CA LEU A 97 1.92 13.57 3.81
C LEU A 97 3.01 14.49 3.22
N VAL A 98 3.34 14.32 1.93
CA VAL A 98 4.50 15.00 1.32
C VAL A 98 4.14 16.21 0.45
N GLY A 99 2.90 16.34 0.01
CA GLY A 99 2.38 17.45 -0.81
C GLY A 99 2.62 17.32 -2.32
N SER A 100 3.70 16.66 -2.76
CA SER A 100 4.00 16.41 -4.18
C SER A 100 4.85 15.15 -4.37
N LEU A 101 4.65 14.44 -5.49
CA LEU A 101 5.49 13.29 -5.87
C LEU A 101 6.88 13.69 -6.36
N GLU A 102 7.07 14.93 -6.86
CA GLU A 102 8.40 15.44 -7.25
C GLU A 102 9.38 15.45 -6.08
N ILE A 103 8.88 15.34 -4.85
CA ILE A 103 9.67 15.27 -3.63
C ILE A 103 10.16 13.84 -3.38
N LEU A 104 9.51 12.82 -3.95
CA LEU A 104 9.84 11.40 -3.83
C LEU A 104 10.69 10.87 -4.99
N LEU A 105 10.81 11.62 -6.09
CA LEU A 105 11.60 11.30 -7.28
C LEU A 105 12.99 11.96 -7.19
#